data_AF-A0A842ZNP7-F1
#
_entry.id   AF-A0A842ZNP7-F1
#
_cell.length_a   1.000
_cell.length_b   1.000
_cell.length_c   1.000
_cell.angle_alpha   90.00
_cell.angle_beta   90.00
_cell.angle_gamma   90.00
#
_symmetry.space_group_name_H-M   'P 1'
#
loop_
_entity.id
_entity.type
_entity.pdbx_description
1 polymer ?
#
loop_
_entity_poly.entity_id
_entity_poly.type
_entity_poly.pdbx_seq_one_letter_code
_entity_poly.pdbx_strand_id
1 'polypeptide(L)' 'MKGKSNRYLIQKHDAMHMHYDLRLEMNSVLKSWAPPKMPPVEKGIKRLAAQTEDHSLEYADFEGTISEGNYGSRR' A
#
# COMPACT_ATOMS: atom_id res chain seq x y z
N MET A 1 -0.77 27.76 -9.01
CA MET A 1 0.13 26.57 -8.99
C MET A 1 -0.76 25.35 -8.93
N LYS A 2 -0.78 24.48 -9.95
CA LYS A 2 -1.36 23.14 -9.78
C LYS A 2 -0.49 22.45 -8.72
N GLY A 3 -1.04 22.16 -7.54
CA GLY A 3 -0.33 21.35 -6.56
C GLY A 3 0.10 20.05 -7.24
N LYS A 4 1.33 19.58 -7.01
CA LYS A 4 1.74 18.23 -7.42
C LYS A 4 0.62 17.28 -7.01
N SER A 5 0.06 16.56 -7.98
CA SER A 5 -0.99 15.59 -7.74
C SER A 5 -0.44 14.49 -6.83
N ASN A 6 -0.71 14.57 -5.53
CA ASN A 6 -0.35 13.53 -4.58
C ASN A 6 -1.20 12.29 -4.90
N ARG A 7 -0.56 11.24 -5.40
CA ARG A 7 -1.21 9.97 -5.71
C ARG A 7 -1.47 9.19 -4.43
N TYR A 8 -2.51 8.37 -4.44
CA TYR A 8 -2.70 7.31 -3.48
C TYR A 8 -3.03 6.02 -4.22
N LEU A 9 -2.71 4.89 -3.62
CA LEU A 9 -3.06 3.58 -4.17
C LEU A 9 -3.40 2.58 -3.07
N ILE A 10 -4.20 1.60 -3.47
CA ILE A 10 -4.59 0.45 -2.67
C ILE A 10 -4.31 -0.79 -3.52
N GLN A 11 -3.26 -1.52 -3.19
CA GLN A 11 -2.92 -2.77 -3.88
C GLN A 11 -3.50 -3.94 -3.07
N LYS A 12 -4.22 -4.84 -3.73
CA LYS A 12 -4.57 -6.14 -3.12
C LYS A 12 -3.32 -7.00 -3.13
N HIS A 13 -2.95 -7.51 -1.98
CA HIS A 13 -1.77 -8.33 -1.82
C HIS A 13 -2.18 -9.72 -1.35
N ASP A 14 -2.17 -10.67 -2.29
CA ASP A 14 -2.52 -12.07 -2.06
C ASP A 14 -1.26 -12.89 -1.75
N ALA A 15 -0.74 -12.68 -0.55
CA ALA A 15 0.30 -13.53 0.03
C ALA A 15 -0.33 -14.55 0.98
N MET A 16 0.43 -15.23 1.85
CA MET A 16 -0.14 -16.21 2.80
C MET A 16 -1.30 -15.68 3.65
N HIS A 17 -1.26 -14.39 3.99
CA HIS A 17 -2.42 -13.69 4.52
C HIS A 17 -2.81 -12.58 3.56
N MET A 18 -4.02 -12.72 3.02
CA MET A 18 -4.64 -11.70 2.19
C MET A 18 -4.76 -10.40 2.98
N HIS A 19 -4.23 -9.33 2.40
CA HIS A 19 -4.30 -7.98 2.92
C HIS A 19 -4.29 -6.98 1.77
N TYR A 20 -4.29 -5.71 2.14
CA TYR A 20 -4.15 -4.60 1.21
C TYR A 20 -2.95 -3.78 1.62
N ASP A 21 -2.28 -3.16 0.65
CA ASP A 21 -1.25 -2.16 0.86
C ASP A 21 -1.82 -0.79 0.49
N LEU A 22 -1.95 0.09 1.48
CA LEU A 22 -2.32 1.49 1.31
C LEU A 22 -1.04 2.31 1.17
N ARG A 23 -0.92 3.10 0.10
CA ARG A 23 0.24 3.98 -0.09
C ARG A 23 -0.17 5.40 -0.44
N LEU A 24 0.54 6.36 0.13
CA LEU A 24 0.36 7.79 -0.08
C LEU A 24 1.67 8.39 -0.60
N GLU A 25 1.62 9.06 -1.75
CA GLU A 25 2.76 9.81 -2.27
C GLU A 25 3.00 11.04 -1.39
N MET A 26 4.15 11.06 -0.71
CA MET A 26 4.56 12.16 0.17
C MET A 26 6.08 12.23 0.23
N ASN A 27 6.64 13.43 0.11
CA ASN A 27 8.09 13.66 0.19
C ASN A 27 8.90 12.77 -0.76
N SER A 28 8.43 12.60 -2.00
CA SER A 28 9.07 11.80 -3.06
C SER A 28 9.17 10.29 -2.78
N VAL A 29 8.40 9.78 -1.82
CA VAL A 29 8.27 8.35 -1.52
C VAL A 29 6.80 7.97 -1.38
N LEU A 30 6.52 6.67 -1.40
CA LEU A 30 5.23 6.10 -1.06
C LEU A 30 5.23 5.68 0.41
N LYS A 31 4.68 6.53 1.28
CA LYS A 31 4.41 6.18 2.68
C LYS A 31 3.38 5.06 2.69
N SER A 32 3.70 3.94 3.34
CA SER A 32 2.95 2.68 3.16
C SER A 32 2.45 2.08 4.47
N TRP A 33 1.29 1.44 4.40
CA TRP A 33 0.66 0.68 5.48
C TRP A 33 -0.02 -0.57 4.95
N ALA A 34 -0.11 -1.61 5.78
CA ALA A 34 -0.76 -2.88 5.45
C ALA A 34 -2.07 -3.10 6.24
N PRO A 35 -3.22 -2.56 5.79
CA PRO A 35 -4.50 -2.92 6.36
C PRO A 35 -4.93 -4.36 6.01
N PRO A 36 -5.39 -5.17 6.99
CA PRO A 36 -5.82 -6.56 6.75
C PRO A 36 -7.17 -6.65 6.01
N LYS A 37 -7.89 -5.54 5.90
CA LYS A 37 -9.18 -5.44 5.20
C LYS A 37 -9.18 -4.18 4.36
N MET A 38 -9.99 -4.15 3.31
CA MET A 38 -10.13 -2.98 2.45
C MET A 38 -10.44 -1.72 3.28
N PRO A 39 -9.89 -0.55 2.90
CA PRO A 39 -10.26 0.72 3.50
C PRO A 39 -11.78 0.89 3.54
N PRO A 40 -12.32 1.43 4.65
CA PRO A 40 -13.77 1.53 4.81
C PRO A 40 -14.35 2.56 3.84
N VAL A 41 -15.48 2.22 3.23
CA VAL A 41 -16.25 3.13 2.35
C VAL A 41 -17.25 3.99 3.14
N GLU A 42 -17.54 3.61 4.38
CA GLU A 42 -18.44 4.31 5.29
C GLU A 42 -17.67 5.03 6.40
N LYS A 43 -18.18 6.20 6.81
CA LYS A 43 -17.60 6.99 7.90
C LYS A 43 -17.80 6.29 9.25
N GLY A 44 -16.86 6.48 10.17
CA GLY A 44 -16.94 5.95 11.54
C GLY A 44 -16.40 4.53 11.71
N ILE A 45 -16.20 3.78 10.61
CA ILE A 45 -15.56 2.46 10.65
C ILE A 45 -14.04 2.63 10.78
N LYS A 46 -13.45 2.00 11.80
CA LYS A 46 -12.00 1.98 12.01
C LYS A 46 -11.40 0.68 11.50
N ARG A 47 -10.23 0.76 10.87
CA ARG A 47 -9.40 -0.38 10.45
C ARG A 47 -8.01 -0.22 11.01
N LEU A 48 -7.37 -1.34 11.36
CA LEU A 48 -5.94 -1.38 11.62
C LEU A 48 -5.20 -1.08 10.31
N ALA A 49 -4.16 -0.26 10.37
CA ALA A 49 -3.22 -0.01 9.28
C ALA A 49 -1.82 -0.01 9.89
N ALA A 50 -1.11 -1.14 9.80
CA ALA A 50 0.24 -1.25 10.33
C ALA A 50 1.22 -0.59 9.35
N GLN A 51 2.09 0.29 9.84
CA GLN A 51 3.06 0.98 8.98
C GLN A 51 4.10 -0.01 8.45
N THR A 52 4.43 0.11 7.17
CA THR A 52 5.50 -0.65 6.50
C THR A 52 6.58 0.31 6.00
N GLU A 53 7.62 -0.21 5.34
CA GLU A 53 8.67 0.65 4.80
C GLU A 53 8.15 1.51 3.64
N ASP A 54 8.85 2.61 3.40
CA ASP A 54 8.59 3.48 2.27
C ASP A 54 8.91 2.75 0.96
N HIS A 55 8.11 3.00 -0.08
CA HIS A 55 8.35 2.43 -1.41
C HIS A 55 8.72 3.54 -2.41
N SER A 56 9.42 3.17 -3.48
CA SER A 56 9.72 4.10 -4.59
C SER A 56 8.43 4.50 -5.32
N LEU A 57 8.42 5.67 -5.95
CA LEU A 57 7.26 6.15 -6.72
C LEU A 57 6.94 5.27 -7.93
N GLU A 58 7.92 4.54 -8.44
CA GLU A 58 7.79 3.58 -9.55
C GLU A 58 6.99 2.34 -9.13
N TYR A 59 7.01 1.99 -7.84
CA TYR A 59 6.26 0.86 -7.31
C TYR A 59 4.72 1.10 -7.36
N ALA A 60 4.29 2.35 -7.56
CA ALA A 60 2.88 2.70 -7.65
C ALA A 60 2.16 1.96 -8.80
N ASP A 61 2.89 1.69 -9.89
CA ASP A 61 2.36 1.10 -11.12
C ASP A 61 2.72 -0.40 -11.23
N PHE A 62 3.34 -0.98 -10.20
CA PHE A 62 3.70 -2.39 -10.18
C PHE A 62 2.47 -3.29 -9.97
N GLU A 63 2.32 -4.27 -10.85
CA GLU A 63 1.43 -5.42 -10.70
C GLU A 63 2.20 -6.68 -11.10
N GLY A 64 2.18 -7.71 -10.25
CA GLY A 64 2.89 -8.95 -10.52
C GLY A 64 3.03 -9.85 -9.30
N THR A 65 3.71 -10.98 -9.48
CA THR A 65 4.00 -11.93 -8.39
C THR A 65 5.35 -11.61 -7.76
N ILE A 66 5.37 -11.45 -6.44
CA ILE A 66 6.61 -11.31 -5.67
C ILE A 66 7.10 -12.70 -5.31
N SER A 67 8.26 -13.10 -5.85
CA SER A 67 8.85 -14.42 -5.56
C SER A 67 9.15 -14.60 -4.07
N GLU A 68 8.94 -15.81 -3.55
CA GLU A 68 9.21 -16.14 -2.15
C GLU A 68 10.64 -15.75 -1.72
N GLY A 69 10.75 -15.18 -0.52
CA GLY A 69 12.02 -14.73 0.05
C GLY A 69 12.43 -13.30 -0.32
N ASN A 70 11.69 -12.62 -1.21
CA ASN A 70 11.90 -11.21 -1.51
C ASN A 70 11.13 -10.30 -0.56
N TYR A 71 11.56 -9.04 -0.46
CA TYR A 71 10.83 -8.01 0.27
C TYR A 71 9.40 -7.89 -0.27
N GLY A 72 8.42 -7.91 0.63
CA GLY A 72 6.99 -7.97 0.28
C GLY A 72 6.45 -9.37 0.06
N SER A 73 7.28 -10.40 -0.18
CA SER A 73 6.80 -11.78 -0.12
C SER A 73 6.45 -12.10 1.34
N ARG A 74 5.19 -12.44 1.61
CA ARG A 74 4.84 -13.02 2.91
C ARG A 74 4.87 -14.54 2.75
N ARG A 75 5.81 -15.16 3.47
CA ARG A 75 5.89 -16.60 3.69
C ARG A 75 4.65 -17.15 4.32
#